data_AF-A0A327P5X1-F1
#
_entry.id   AF-A0A327P5X1-F1
#
_cell.length_a   1.000
_cell.length_b   1.000
_cell.length_c   1.000
_cell.angle_alpha   90.00
_cell.angle_beta   90.00
_cell.angle_gamma   90.00
#
_symmetry.space_group_name_H-M   'P 1'
#
loop_
_entity.id
_entity.type
_entity.pdbx_description
1 polymer ?
#
loop_
_entity_poly.entity_id
_entity_poly.type
_entity_poly.pdbx_seq_one_letter_code
_entity_poly.pdbx_strand_id
1 'polypeptide(L)' 'MNLETQNLNFSRNVPPTLEQVQAYFNSLHVPVTEAEVFYFYYQGMDWRNEMGSAIRDWIMAADDWVWNLEN' A
#
# COMPACT_ATOMS: atom_id res chain seq x y z
N MET A 1 -19.86 13.35 4.43
CA MET A 1 -19.13 12.16 4.94
C MET A 1 -19.31 11.09 3.88
N ASN A 2 -18.28 10.84 3.07
CA ASN A 2 -18.39 9.98 1.89
C ASN A 2 -18.50 8.52 2.33
N LEU A 3 -19.58 7.87 1.89
CA LEU A 3 -19.95 6.49 2.22
C LEU A 3 -19.18 5.45 1.38
N GLU A 4 -18.05 5.84 0.79
CA GLU A 4 -17.35 5.08 -0.26
C GLU A 4 -16.24 4.17 0.31
N THR A 5 -15.75 4.45 1.51
CA THR A 5 -14.68 3.67 2.16
C THR A 5 -15.16 2.30 2.67
N GLN A 6 -16.49 2.06 2.73
CA GLN A 6 -17.06 0.87 3.38
C GLN A 6 -17.27 -0.35 2.44
N ASN A 7 -16.77 -0.32 1.20
CA ASN A 7 -16.90 -1.49 0.31
C ASN A 7 -15.70 -1.75 -0.64
N LEU A 8 -14.51 -1.24 -0.32
CA LEU A 8 -13.31 -1.57 -1.09
C LEU A 8 -12.67 -2.83 -0.49
N ASN A 9 -13.06 -4.00 -1.01
CA ASN A 9 -12.43 -5.26 -0.66
C ASN A 9 -11.10 -5.40 -1.42
N PHE A 10 -10.04 -4.80 -0.88
CA PHE A 10 -8.70 -4.93 -1.44
C PHE A 10 -8.16 -6.34 -1.21
N SER A 11 -7.75 -7.00 -2.29
CA SER A 11 -7.13 -8.32 -2.19
C SER A 11 -5.74 -8.22 -1.57
N ARG A 12 -5.45 -9.04 -0.56
CA ARG A 12 -4.14 -9.11 0.11
C ARG A 12 -3.07 -9.89 -0.68
N ASN A 13 -3.33 -10.20 -1.96
CA ASN A 13 -2.37 -10.93 -2.79
C ASN A 13 -1.13 -10.07 -3.04
N VAL A 14 0.03 -10.72 -3.00
CA VAL A 14 1.34 -10.09 -3.26
C VAL A 14 1.93 -10.75 -4.52
N PRO A 15 2.37 -9.97 -5.51
CA PRO A 15 2.34 -8.50 -5.55
C PRO A 15 0.95 -7.94 -5.91
N PRO A 16 0.52 -6.82 -5.32
CA PRO A 16 -0.60 -6.04 -5.85
C PRO A 16 -0.24 -5.40 -7.21
N THR A 17 -1.25 -4.91 -7.91
CA THR A 17 -1.04 -3.99 -9.06
C THR A 17 -0.84 -2.56 -8.57
N LEU A 18 -0.21 -1.71 -9.39
CA LEU A 18 -0.05 -0.29 -9.06
C LEU A 18 -1.42 0.39 -8.85
N GLU A 19 -2.43 0.08 -9.67
CA GLU A 19 -3.80 0.59 -9.50
C GLU A 19 -4.42 0.20 -8.15
N GLN A 20 -4.18 -1.02 -7.65
CA GLN A 20 -4.67 -1.44 -6.34
C GLN A 20 -4.05 -0.60 -5.21
N VAL A 21 -2.75 -0.34 -5.29
CA VAL A 21 -2.03 0.50 -4.32
C VAL A 21 -2.53 1.95 -4.39
N GLN A 22 -2.65 2.52 -5.59
CA GLN A 22 -3.14 3.88 -5.78
C GLN A 22 -4.58 4.06 -5.24
N ALA A 23 -5.48 3.11 -5.52
CA ALA A 23 -6.84 3.13 -5.01
C ALA A 23 -6.88 3.04 -3.48
N TYR A 24 -6.01 2.24 -2.87
CA TYR A 24 -5.91 2.12 -1.42
C TYR A 24 -5.42 3.42 -0.76
N PHE A 25 -4.30 3.98 -1.23
CA PHE A 25 -3.76 5.25 -0.72
C PHE A 25 -4.75 6.40 -0.90
N ASN A 26 -5.44 6.45 -2.05
CA ASN A 26 -6.48 7.44 -2.29
C ASN A 26 -7.65 7.33 -1.31
N SER A 27 -8.05 6.11 -0.92
CA SER A 27 -9.09 5.88 0.10
C SER A 27 -8.69 6.36 1.50
N LEU A 28 -7.39 6.47 1.76
CA LEU A 28 -6.80 7.03 2.98
C LEU A 28 -6.53 8.54 2.87
N HIS A 29 -6.90 9.18 1.75
CA HIS A 29 -6.57 10.57 1.43
C HIS A 29 -5.07 10.88 1.37
N VAL A 30 -4.24 9.86 1.10
CA VAL A 30 -2.80 10.00 0.90
C VAL A 30 -2.52 10.31 -0.58
N PRO A 31 -1.57 11.22 -0.91
CA PRO A 31 -1.25 11.56 -2.29
C PRO A 31 -0.89 10.34 -3.15
N VAL A 32 -1.34 10.32 -4.40
CA VAL A 32 -1.02 9.25 -5.37
C VAL A 32 0.48 9.08 -5.57
N THR A 33 1.26 10.16 -5.47
CA THR A 33 2.72 10.11 -5.57
C THR A 33 3.34 9.24 -4.47
N GLU A 34 2.78 9.22 -3.26
CA GLU A 34 3.24 8.34 -2.17
C GLU A 34 2.92 6.88 -2.45
N ALA A 35 1.76 6.61 -3.06
CA ALA A 35 1.37 5.27 -3.49
C ALA A 35 2.38 4.70 -4.51
N GLU A 36 2.83 5.54 -5.44
CA GLU A 36 3.85 5.18 -6.43
C GLU A 36 5.21 4.91 -5.76
N VAL A 37 5.64 5.77 -4.83
CA VAL A 37 6.89 5.57 -4.08
C VAL A 37 6.85 4.24 -3.32
N PHE A 38 5.78 3.98 -2.57
CA PHE A 38 5.58 2.71 -1.87
C PHE A 38 5.66 1.52 -2.83
N TYR A 39 4.93 1.59 -3.95
CA TYR A 39 4.87 0.50 -4.93
C TYR A 39 6.26 0.18 -5.51
N PHE A 40 6.97 1.21 -5.98
CA PHE A 40 8.28 1.01 -6.61
C PHE A 40 9.36 0.59 -5.59
N TYR A 41 9.26 1.04 -4.34
CA TYR A 41 10.14 0.60 -3.26
C TYR A 41 10.04 -0.92 -3.04
N TYR A 42 8.82 -1.44 -2.81
CA TYR A 42 8.64 -2.86 -2.59
C TYR A 42 8.80 -3.70 -3.87
N GLN A 43 8.46 -3.17 -5.04
CA GLN A 43 8.76 -3.83 -6.31
C GLN A 43 10.27 -4.01 -6.49
N GLY A 44 11.08 -3.00 -6.18
CA GLY A 44 12.54 -3.07 -6.25
C GLY A 44 13.17 -4.07 -5.27
N MET A 45 12.47 -4.38 -4.18
CA MET A 45 12.87 -5.38 -3.18
C MET A 45 12.22 -6.75 -3.38
N ASP A 46 11.60 -7.02 -4.54
CA ASP A 46 10.91 -8.28 -4.82
C ASP A 46 9.81 -8.59 -3.78
N TRP A 47 9.11 -7.55 -3.31
CA TRP A 47 8.08 -7.62 -2.28
C TRP A 47 8.54 -8.27 -0.97
N ARG A 48 9.77 -7.94 -0.57
CA ARG A 48 10.37 -8.32 0.71
C ARG A 48 10.57 -7.10 1.60
N ASN A 49 10.61 -7.33 2.90
CA ASN A 49 11.03 -6.31 3.86
C ASN A 49 12.56 -6.17 3.86
N GLU A 50 13.07 -5.19 4.62
CA GLU A 50 14.50 -4.88 4.72
C GLU A 50 15.34 -6.05 5.27
N MET A 51 14.71 -6.98 6.00
CA MET A 51 15.35 -8.21 6.49
C MET A 51 15.35 -9.34 5.44
N GLY A 52 14.86 -9.08 4.23
CA GLY A 52 14.76 -10.06 3.13
C GLY A 52 13.57 -11.03 3.23
N SER A 53 12.69 -10.86 4.23
CA SER A 53 11.51 -11.71 4.41
C SER A 53 10.38 -11.28 3.49
N ALA A 54 9.73 -12.24 2.83
CA ALA A 54 8.61 -11.95 1.93
C ALA A 54 7.42 -11.36 2.70
N ILE A 55 6.86 -10.27 2.15
CA ILE A 55 5.62 -9.69 2.66
C ILE A 55 4.46 -10.56 2.21
N ARG A 56 3.50 -10.78 3.11
CA ARG A 56 2.30 -11.59 2.87
C ARG A 56 1.03 -10.75 2.75
N ASP A 57 1.10 -9.52 3.22
CA ASP A 57 0.00 -8.58 3.24
C ASP A 57 0.56 -7.20 2.92
N TRP A 58 0.39 -6.77 1.67
CA TRP A 58 0.86 -5.46 1.24
C TRP A 58 0.05 -4.32 1.85
N ILE A 59 -1.18 -4.58 2.30
CA ILE A 59 -2.03 -3.58 2.96
C ILE A 59 -1.42 -3.25 4.32
N MET A 60 -0.99 -4.26 5.08
CA MET A 60 -0.30 -4.03 6.35
C MET A 60 1.01 -3.25 6.18
N ALA A 61 1.76 -3.52 5.10
CA ALA A 61 2.96 -2.74 4.79
C ALA A 61 2.61 -1.29 4.38
N ALA A 62 1.48 -1.07 3.69
CA ALA A 62 1.01 0.26 3.33
C ALA A 62 0.52 1.05 4.55
N ASP A 63 -0.20 0.41 5.48
CA ASP A 63 -0.60 1.02 6.75
C ASP A 63 0.63 1.52 7.54
N ASP A 64 1.68 0.68 7.64
CA ASP A 64 2.95 1.05 8.31
C ASP A 64 3.68 2.20 7.59
N TRP A 65 3.69 2.17 6.25
CA TRP A 65 4.24 3.25 5.43
C TRP A 65 3.54 4.58 5.73
N VAL A 66 2.21 4.60 5.70
CA VAL A 66 1.42 5.82 5.93
C VAL A 66 1.62 6.32 7.36
N TRP A 67 1.64 5.42 8.36
CA TRP A 67 1.93 5.80 9.75
C TRP A 67 3.29 6.51 9.88
N ASN A 68 4.31 6.03 9.17
CA ASN A 68 5.67 6.61 9.18
C ASN A 68 5.76 7.97 8.46
N LEU A 69 4.79 8.34 7.62
CA LEU A 69 4.73 9.67 7.02
C LEU A 69 4.21 10.73 8.00
N GLU A 70 3.39 10.31 8.97
CA GLU A 70 2.72 11.21 9.92
C GLU A 70 3.49 11.42 11.24
N ASN A 71 4.60 10.69 11.47
CA ASN A 71 5.39 10.71 12.71
C ASN A 71 6.88 10.95 12.44
#